data_AF-A0A0N4VQK9-F1
#
_entry.id   AF-A0A0N4VQK9-F1
#
_cell.length_a   1.000
_cell.length_b   1.000
_cell.length_c   1.000
_cell.angle_alpha   90.00
_cell.angle_beta   90.00
_cell.angle_gamma   90.00
#
_symmetry.space_group_name_H-M   'P 1'
#
loop_
_entity.id
_entity.type
_entity.pdbx_description
1 polymer ?
#
loop_
_entity_poly.entity_id
_entity_poly.type
_entity_poly.pdbx_seq_one_letter_code
_entity_poly.pdbx_strand_id
1 'polypeptide(L)'
;MLVFELYDRDMSRVANSSVSNSQNLPCCRDTNSGSACRLMYSQSEIDFKTRCSTEPDFSLVGCCKTCNLLGIPFRERAAKFFTGKNASLHCFDRMSSNFCSKLENSKDIWSSKKWSCDTSQSLIAFRVCRATCGFCNLDWKNAPEANGC
;
A
#
# COMPACT_ATOMS: atom_id res chain seq x y z
N MET A 1 -47.63 -10.15 8.01
CA MET A 1 -46.58 -11.19 8.15
C MET A 1 -46.03 -11.45 6.76
N LEU A 2 -44.70 -11.42 6.61
CA LEU A 2 -43.90 -11.33 5.36
C LEU A 2 -43.96 -9.91 4.76
N VAL A 3 -42.89 -9.10 4.76
CA VAL A 3 -41.59 -9.30 4.11
C VAL A 3 -40.47 -8.65 4.95
N PHE A 4 -39.52 -9.45 5.46
CA PHE A 4 -38.33 -8.98 6.19
C PHE A 4 -37.16 -9.92 5.88
N GLU A 5 -36.77 -10.01 4.61
CA GLU A 5 -35.48 -10.59 4.23
C GLU A 5 -34.96 -9.80 3.04
N LEU A 6 -33.86 -9.06 3.24
CA LEU A 6 -32.85 -8.65 2.24
C LEU A 6 -31.94 -7.52 2.78
N TYR A 7 -31.55 -7.56 4.06
CA TYR A 7 -30.59 -6.59 4.62
C TYR A 7 -29.68 -7.22 5.68
N ASP A 8 -29.00 -8.33 5.34
CA ASP A 8 -27.87 -8.83 6.16
C ASP A 8 -27.04 -9.90 5.44
N ARG A 9 -26.44 -9.57 4.29
CA ARG A 9 -25.64 -10.56 3.52
C ARG A 9 -24.39 -10.04 2.82
N ASP A 10 -23.78 -8.96 3.32
CA ASP A 10 -22.50 -8.44 2.80
C ASP A 10 -21.40 -8.33 3.87
N MET A 11 -21.49 -9.07 4.98
CA MET A 11 -20.46 -9.07 6.04
C MET A 11 -19.74 -10.40 6.23
N SER A 12 -19.73 -11.27 5.20
CA SER A 12 -19.09 -12.60 5.27
C SER A 12 -18.15 -12.95 4.10
N ARG A 13 -17.78 -11.99 3.24
CA ARG A 13 -16.74 -12.20 2.21
C ARG A 13 -15.34 -11.73 2.62
N VAL A 14 -15.12 -11.49 3.92
CA VAL A 14 -13.78 -11.37 4.52
C VAL A 14 -13.45 -12.68 5.24
N ALA A 15 -13.51 -13.79 4.51
CA ALA A 15 -12.96 -15.04 4.96
C ALA A 15 -12.54 -15.83 3.73
N ASN A 16 -11.25 -16.15 3.69
CA ASN A 16 -10.62 -17.09 2.76
C ASN A 16 -10.04 -16.55 1.45
N SER A 17 -9.39 -15.37 1.50
CA SER A 17 -8.11 -15.25 0.79
C SER A 17 -7.06 -15.88 1.69
N SER A 18 -6.41 -16.95 1.24
CA SER A 18 -5.19 -17.43 1.86
C SER A 18 -4.22 -16.26 1.98
N VAL A 19 -4.10 -15.70 3.19
CA VAL A 19 -3.11 -14.67 3.53
C VAL A 19 -1.75 -15.34 3.36
N SER A 20 -1.20 -15.28 2.14
CA SER A 20 0.18 -15.61 1.91
C SER A 20 0.98 -14.54 2.63
N ASN A 21 1.58 -14.94 3.74
CA ASN A 21 2.40 -14.13 4.64
C ASN A 21 3.75 -13.72 3.98
N SER A 22 3.78 -13.62 2.65
CA SER A 22 4.94 -13.45 1.79
C SER A 22 4.97 -12.09 1.08
N GLN A 23 4.27 -11.09 1.62
CA GLN A 23 4.27 -9.75 1.05
C GLN A 23 5.56 -9.03 1.41
N ASN A 24 6.35 -8.75 0.39
CA ASN A 24 7.55 -7.95 0.53
C ASN A 24 7.21 -6.45 0.57
N LEU A 25 7.91 -5.72 1.43
CA LEU A 25 7.79 -4.27 1.51
C LEU A 25 8.24 -3.61 0.20
N PRO A 26 7.55 -2.54 -0.24
CA PRO A 26 8.06 -1.73 -1.34
C PRO A 26 9.43 -1.13 -0.96
N CYS A 27 10.38 -1.14 -1.90
CA CYS A 27 11.66 -0.48 -1.68
C CYS A 27 11.47 1.00 -1.40
N CYS A 28 12.12 1.51 -0.35
CA CYS A 28 12.09 2.93 -0.04
C CYS A 28 12.97 3.73 -1.01
N ARG A 29 12.39 4.08 -2.17
CA ARG A 29 13.03 4.89 -3.22
C ARG A 29 12.14 6.09 -3.57
N ASP A 30 12.74 7.17 -4.04
CA ASP A 30 11.99 8.35 -4.51
C ASP A 30 11.53 8.12 -5.95
N THR A 31 10.28 7.65 -6.14
CA THR A 31 9.76 7.43 -7.51
C THR A 31 9.50 8.73 -8.27
N ASN A 32 9.29 9.84 -7.56
CA ASN A 32 9.04 11.15 -8.19
C ASN A 32 10.33 11.85 -8.64
N SER A 33 11.46 11.13 -8.70
CA SER A 33 12.83 11.66 -8.69
C SER A 33 13.22 12.28 -7.35
N GLY A 34 14.40 11.88 -6.83
CA GLY A 34 14.94 12.45 -5.61
C GLY A 34 15.21 13.96 -5.69
N SER A 35 15.47 14.50 -6.89
CA SER A 35 15.61 15.95 -7.07
C SER A 35 14.27 16.67 -6.86
N ALA A 36 13.16 16.11 -7.33
CA ALA A 36 11.85 16.69 -7.13
C ALA A 36 11.44 16.68 -5.65
N CYS A 37 11.70 15.58 -4.94
CA CYS A 37 11.43 15.49 -3.50
C CYS A 37 12.25 16.51 -2.70
N ARG A 38 13.53 16.69 -3.02
CA ARG A 38 14.37 17.73 -2.41
C ARG A 38 13.89 19.14 -2.75
N LEU A 39 13.47 19.38 -4.00
CA LEU A 39 12.91 20.67 -4.41
C LEU A 39 11.63 20.98 -3.62
N MET A 40 10.70 20.03 -3.53
CA MET A 40 9.48 20.19 -2.72
C MET A 40 9.82 20.50 -1.26
N TYR A 41 10.81 19.80 -0.68
CA TYR A 41 11.29 20.10 0.67
C TYR A 41 11.84 21.52 0.79
N SER A 42 12.67 21.97 -0.15
CA SER A 42 13.23 23.33 -0.13
C SER A 42 12.19 24.43 -0.35
N GLN A 43 11.11 24.13 -1.08
CA GLN A 43 10.03 25.08 -1.33
C GLN A 43 9.15 25.28 -0.10
N SER A 44 8.81 24.18 0.59
CA SER A 44 8.05 24.21 1.83
C SER A 44 8.37 23.00 2.70
N GLU A 45 9.22 23.21 3.69
CA GLU A 45 9.59 22.17 4.64
C GLU A 45 8.37 21.66 5.44
N ILE A 46 7.48 22.58 5.83
CA ILE A 46 6.29 22.26 6.63
C ILE A 46 5.31 21.39 5.83
N ASP A 47 5.01 21.76 4.59
CA ASP A 47 4.12 20.98 3.73
C ASP A 47 4.73 19.60 3.46
N PHE A 48 6.01 19.55 3.09
CA PHE A 48 6.69 18.30 2.83
C PHE A 48 6.67 17.35 4.04
N LYS A 49 7.00 17.85 5.24
CA LYS A 49 6.95 17.09 6.50
C LYS A 49 5.55 16.59 6.82
N THR A 50 4.55 17.44 6.59
CA THR A 50 3.13 17.09 6.78
C THR A 50 2.76 15.91 5.89
N ARG A 51 3.05 15.99 4.60
CA ARG A 51 2.76 14.92 3.64
C ARG A 51 3.54 13.62 3.93
N CYS A 52 4.79 13.71 4.39
CA CYS A 52 5.52 12.53 4.89
C CYS A 52 4.81 11.83 6.08
N SER A 53 3.95 12.55 6.81
CA SER A 53 3.30 12.05 8.02
C SER A 53 1.83 11.70 7.83
N THR A 54 1.17 12.23 6.79
CA THR A 54 -0.28 12.08 6.56
C THR A 54 -0.63 11.36 5.25
N GLU A 55 0.29 11.31 4.27
CA GLU A 55 0.04 10.70 2.97
C GLU A 55 0.89 9.44 2.76
N PRO A 56 0.31 8.22 2.86
CA PRO A 56 1.09 6.98 2.74
C PRO A 56 1.76 6.84 1.37
N ASP A 57 1.10 7.25 0.30
CA ASP A 57 1.69 7.17 -1.04
C ASP A 57 2.87 8.11 -1.23
N PHE A 58 2.79 9.31 -0.68
CA PHE A 58 3.88 10.27 -0.73
C PHE A 58 5.05 9.78 0.14
N SER A 59 4.74 9.38 1.37
CA SER A 59 5.70 9.01 2.41
C SER A 59 6.42 7.69 2.16
N LEU A 60 5.73 6.71 1.57
CA LEU A 60 6.23 5.34 1.44
C LEU A 60 6.65 5.01 0.00
N VAL A 61 6.18 5.76 -1.00
CA VAL A 61 6.46 5.47 -2.42
C VAL A 61 7.00 6.68 -3.18
N GLY A 62 6.32 7.83 -3.10
CA GLY A 62 6.63 9.02 -3.90
C GLY A 62 8.00 9.62 -3.60
N CYS A 63 8.24 9.89 -2.30
CA CYS A 63 9.40 10.57 -1.77
C CYS A 63 9.98 9.85 -0.55
N CYS A 64 9.94 8.51 -0.56
CA CYS A 64 10.27 7.71 0.62
C CYS A 64 11.67 7.96 1.16
N LYS A 65 12.68 8.00 0.28
CA LYS A 65 14.08 8.18 0.67
C LYS A 65 14.27 9.56 1.28
N THR A 66 13.69 10.60 0.66
CA THR A 66 13.78 11.97 1.19
C THR A 66 13.04 12.09 2.53
N CYS A 67 11.84 11.52 2.68
CA CYS A 67 11.15 11.47 3.99
C CYS A 67 11.96 10.72 5.05
N ASN A 68 12.74 9.70 4.67
CA ASN A 68 13.59 8.92 5.58
C ASN A 68 14.75 9.72 6.17
N LEU A 69 15.18 10.80 5.50
CA LEU A 69 16.22 11.70 6.01
C LEU A 69 15.72 12.62 7.13
N LEU A 70 14.40 12.70 7.34
CA LEU A 70 13.78 13.59 8.34
C LEU A 70 13.75 13.00 9.76
N GLY A 71 14.37 11.84 9.97
CA GLY A 71 14.59 11.24 11.29
C GLY A 71 13.56 10.18 11.72
N ILE A 72 12.40 10.07 11.06
CA ILE A 72 11.45 8.97 11.30
C ILE A 72 11.66 7.89 10.24
N PRO A 73 12.07 6.66 10.59
CA PRO A 73 12.33 5.59 9.62
C PRO A 73 11.09 5.14 8.84
N PHE A 74 11.30 4.69 7.60
CA PHE A 74 10.29 4.19 6.66
C PHE A 74 9.29 3.22 7.29
N ARG A 75 9.81 2.17 7.95
CA ARG A 75 9.00 1.13 8.60
C ARG A 75 8.12 1.69 9.72
N GLU A 76 8.63 2.67 10.47
CA GLU A 76 7.88 3.31 11.54
C GLU A 76 6.76 4.19 10.99
N ARG A 77 7.02 4.95 9.92
CA ARG A 77 5.98 5.73 9.22
C ARG A 77 4.89 4.82 8.69
N ALA A 78 5.26 3.71 8.06
CA ALA A 78 4.30 2.76 7.52
C ALA A 78 3.42 2.11 8.60
N ALA A 79 4.02 1.68 9.72
CA ALA A 79 3.27 1.17 10.87
C ALA A 79 2.26 2.18 11.42
N LYS A 80 2.58 3.48 11.41
CA LYS A 80 1.65 4.54 11.82
C LYS A 80 0.45 4.65 10.86
N PHE A 81 0.67 4.67 9.55
CA PHE A 81 -0.41 4.74 8.56
C PHE A 81 -1.41 3.58 8.65
N PHE A 82 -0.93 2.38 8.96
CA PHE A 82 -1.77 1.18 9.03
C PHE A 82 -2.07 0.75 10.47
N THR A 83 -2.03 1.68 11.42
CA THR A 83 -2.53 1.44 12.78
C THR A 83 -4.02 1.10 12.72
N GLY A 84 -4.44 0.02 13.39
CA GLY A 84 -5.79 -0.53 13.27
C GLY A 84 -6.00 -1.43 12.05
N LYS A 85 -4.95 -1.70 11.26
CA LYS A 85 -4.95 -2.61 10.11
C LYS A 85 -6.04 -2.27 9.09
N ASN A 86 -6.98 -3.18 8.84
CA ASN A 86 -8.12 -2.98 7.93
C ASN A 86 -9.06 -1.83 8.35
N ALA A 87 -9.04 -1.41 9.62
CA ALA A 87 -9.82 -0.28 10.10
C ALA A 87 -9.14 1.08 9.85
N SER A 88 -7.89 1.08 9.35
CA SER A 88 -7.20 2.33 9.00
C SER A 88 -7.89 3.03 7.83
N LEU A 89 -8.02 4.35 7.90
CA LEU A 89 -8.48 5.21 6.80
C LEU A 89 -7.57 5.13 5.56
N HIS A 90 -6.33 4.66 5.72
CA HIS A 90 -5.39 4.46 4.62
C HIS A 90 -5.47 3.05 4.01
N CYS A 91 -6.26 2.16 4.60
CA CYS A 91 -6.46 0.82 4.09
C CYS A 91 -7.64 0.74 3.11
N PHE A 92 -7.37 1.00 1.85
CA PHE A 92 -8.37 0.85 0.79
C PHE A 92 -7.69 0.61 -0.56
N ASP A 93 -8.44 0.02 -1.47
CA ASP A 93 -8.07 -0.09 -2.88
C ASP A 93 -8.55 1.14 -3.64
N ARG A 94 -7.69 1.70 -4.49
CA ARG A 94 -8.08 2.79 -5.40
C ARG A 94 -8.83 2.28 -6.62
N MET A 95 -8.52 1.06 -7.03
CA MET A 95 -9.16 0.40 -8.17
C MET A 95 -10.34 -0.45 -7.72
N SER A 96 -11.16 -0.86 -8.69
CA SER A 96 -12.31 -1.72 -8.40
C SER A 96 -11.88 -3.09 -7.86
N SER A 97 -12.75 -3.71 -7.06
CA SER A 97 -12.53 -5.06 -6.53
C SER A 97 -12.21 -6.07 -7.64
N ASN A 98 -12.92 -6.01 -8.78
CA ASN A 98 -12.65 -6.87 -9.93
C ASN A 98 -11.23 -6.70 -10.49
N PHE A 99 -10.71 -5.48 -10.55
CA PHE A 99 -9.34 -5.23 -10.98
C PHE A 99 -8.34 -5.78 -9.97
N CYS A 100 -8.53 -5.48 -8.68
CA CYS A 100 -7.61 -5.90 -7.64
C CYS A 100 -7.61 -7.41 -7.43
N SER A 101 -8.75 -8.09 -7.54
CA SER A 101 -8.81 -9.55 -7.52
C SER A 101 -8.07 -10.17 -8.70
N LYS A 102 -8.11 -9.58 -9.90
CA LYS A 102 -7.33 -10.07 -11.04
C LYS A 102 -5.83 -9.91 -10.81
N LEU A 103 -5.43 -8.76 -10.26
CA LEU A 103 -4.04 -8.46 -9.91
C LEU A 103 -3.48 -9.42 -8.85
N GLU A 104 -4.24 -9.68 -7.79
CA GLU A 104 -3.89 -10.64 -6.74
C GLU A 104 -3.72 -12.05 -7.31
N ASN A 105 -4.69 -12.50 -8.11
CA ASN A 105 -4.67 -13.84 -8.67
C ASN A 105 -3.71 -14.00 -9.87
N SER A 106 -2.98 -12.95 -10.25
CA SER A 106 -2.10 -12.93 -11.44
C SER A 106 -2.81 -13.44 -12.71
N LYS A 107 -4.11 -13.17 -12.85
CA LYS A 107 -4.98 -13.80 -13.86
C LYS A 107 -4.97 -13.12 -15.24
N ASP A 108 -4.12 -12.12 -15.45
CA ASP A 108 -3.96 -11.54 -16.79
C ASP A 108 -2.98 -12.38 -17.63
N ILE A 109 -3.57 -13.34 -18.34
CA ILE A 109 -2.96 -14.22 -19.34
C ILE A 109 -2.45 -13.42 -20.57
N TRP A 110 -2.81 -12.13 -20.70
CA TRP A 110 -2.57 -11.33 -21.90
C TRP A 110 -1.32 -10.42 -21.86
N SER A 111 -0.78 -10.08 -20.68
CA SER A 111 0.42 -9.23 -20.61
C SER A 111 1.66 -10.05 -20.31
N SER A 112 2.64 -10.00 -21.20
CA SER A 112 3.99 -10.56 -21.04
C SER A 112 4.75 -10.04 -19.79
N LYS A 113 4.18 -9.07 -19.05
CA LYS A 113 4.60 -8.64 -17.71
C LYS A 113 3.55 -9.08 -16.70
N LYS A 114 3.92 -9.99 -15.78
CA LYS A 114 3.06 -10.43 -14.68
C LYS A 114 2.99 -9.31 -13.64
N TRP A 115 1.87 -8.60 -13.58
CA TRP A 115 1.58 -7.69 -12.47
C TRP A 115 0.97 -8.51 -11.34
N SER A 116 1.57 -8.44 -10.15
CA SER A 116 1.09 -9.18 -8.97
C SER A 116 1.41 -8.43 -7.68
N CYS A 117 0.77 -8.84 -6.58
CA CYS A 117 1.04 -8.31 -5.25
C CYS A 117 2.44 -8.71 -4.71
N ASP A 118 3.03 -9.80 -5.22
CA ASP A 118 4.23 -10.47 -4.65
C ASP A 118 5.56 -10.17 -5.38
N THR A 119 5.58 -9.30 -6.40
CA THR A 119 6.76 -9.12 -7.28
C THR A 119 7.42 -7.74 -7.16
N SER A 120 8.51 -7.55 -7.91
CA SER A 120 9.29 -6.30 -8.13
C SER A 120 8.47 -5.04 -8.48
N GLN A 121 7.15 -5.19 -8.62
CA GLN A 121 6.17 -4.13 -8.84
C GLN A 121 5.29 -3.87 -7.60
N SER A 122 5.72 -4.25 -6.40
CA SER A 122 5.02 -3.98 -5.13
C SER A 122 4.61 -2.50 -4.95
N LEU A 123 5.32 -1.56 -5.60
CA LEU A 123 4.96 -0.14 -5.66
C LEU A 123 3.59 0.11 -6.31
N ILE A 124 3.29 -0.52 -7.46
CA ILE A 124 1.99 -0.30 -8.12
C ILE A 124 0.89 -0.98 -7.32
N ALA A 125 1.14 -2.21 -6.85
CA ALA A 125 0.22 -2.97 -6.01
C ALA A 125 -0.16 -2.16 -4.76
N PHE A 126 0.83 -1.57 -4.07
CA PHE A 126 0.60 -0.71 -2.91
C PHE A 126 -0.23 0.54 -3.23
N ARG A 127 -0.03 1.16 -4.40
CA ARG A 127 -0.77 2.37 -4.80
C ARG A 127 -2.23 2.07 -5.18
N VAL A 128 -2.47 0.95 -5.86
CA VAL A 128 -3.75 0.70 -6.54
C VAL A 128 -4.65 -0.28 -5.80
N CYS A 129 -4.08 -1.30 -5.17
CA CYS A 129 -4.78 -2.42 -4.56
C CYS A 129 -4.23 -2.73 -3.16
N ARG A 130 -4.07 -1.68 -2.35
CA ARG A 130 -3.40 -1.75 -1.05
C ARG A 130 -4.05 -2.76 -0.09
N ALA A 131 -5.37 -2.75 0.00
CA ALA A 131 -6.13 -3.61 0.89
C ALA A 131 -6.17 -5.04 0.36
N THR A 132 -6.52 -5.22 -0.92
CA THR A 132 -6.55 -6.54 -1.56
C THR A 132 -5.18 -7.22 -1.52
N CYS A 133 -4.10 -6.49 -1.76
CA CYS A 133 -2.73 -7.04 -1.69
C CYS A 133 -2.19 -7.18 -0.25
N GLY A 134 -3.02 -7.03 0.78
CA GLY A 134 -2.67 -7.35 2.17
C GLY A 134 -1.75 -6.37 2.89
N PHE A 135 -1.33 -5.28 2.25
CA PHE A 135 -0.41 -4.28 2.84
C PHE A 135 -0.94 -3.65 4.14
N CYS A 136 -2.25 -3.66 4.37
CA CYS A 136 -2.83 -3.14 5.61
C CYS A 136 -2.61 -4.04 6.83
N ASN A 137 -2.51 -5.36 6.63
CA ASN A 137 -2.33 -6.32 7.72
C ASN A 137 -0.87 -6.73 7.90
N LEU A 138 0.01 -6.25 7.00
CA LEU A 138 1.43 -6.54 6.99
C LEU A 138 2.11 -6.05 8.28
N ASP A 139 3.00 -6.86 8.83
CA ASP A 139 3.90 -6.41 9.89
C ASP A 139 5.03 -5.56 9.29
N TRP A 140 4.75 -4.28 9.07
CA TRP A 140 5.69 -3.31 8.50
C TRP A 140 7.01 -3.20 9.25
N LYS A 141 7.07 -3.61 10.51
CA LYS A 141 8.31 -3.59 11.29
C LYS A 141 9.24 -4.73 10.87
N ASN A 142 8.70 -5.94 10.72
CA ASN A 142 9.49 -7.16 10.53
C ASN A 142 9.44 -7.74 9.12
N ALA A 143 8.55 -7.25 8.24
CA ALA A 143 8.41 -7.79 6.89
C ALA A 143 9.71 -7.61 6.06
N PRO A 144 10.08 -8.61 5.25
CA PRO A 144 11.22 -8.50 4.33
C PRO A 144 10.97 -7.43 3.26
N GLU A 145 12.02 -6.78 2.77
CA GLU A 145 11.91 -5.88 1.61
C GLU A 145 11.92 -6.68 0.30
N ALA A 146 11.40 -6.09 -0.77
CA ALA A 146 11.46 -6.72 -2.07
C ALA A 146 12.92 -6.95 -2.50
N ASN A 147 13.21 -8.13 -3.08
CA ASN A 147 14.56 -8.44 -3.57
C ASN A 147 15.05 -7.37 -4.57
N GLY A 148 16.25 -6.82 -4.34
CA GLY A 148 16.87 -5.85 -5.25
C GLY A 148 16.56 -4.37 -4.96
N CYS A 149 16.13 -4.04 -3.74
CA CYS A 149 16.29 -2.70 -3.18
C CYS A 149 17.79 -2.36 -3.03
#